data_AF-A0A821VV63-F1
#
_entry.id   AF-A0A821VV63-F1
#
_cell.length_a   1.000
_cell.length_b   1.000
_cell.length_c   1.000
_cell.angle_alpha   90.00
_cell.angle_beta   90.00
_cell.angle_gamma   90.00
#
_symmetry.space_group_name_H-M   'P 1'
#
loop_
_entity.id
_entity.type
_entity.pdbx_description
1 polymer ?
#
loop_
_entity_poly.entity_id
_entity_poly.type
_entity_poly.pdbx_seq_one_letter_code
_entity_poly.pdbx_strand_id
1 'polypeptide(L)'
;DYGVVLRNSLLFYEAQRAGKLPSNNRINWRGDSMLMDKGNDGEDLTGGYFDAGDYVKFGFPMAGFTTVLAWGAIEYEDAYR
;
A
#
# COMPACT_ATOMS: atom_id res chain seq x y z
N ASP A 1 15.99 -4.00 -17.44
CA ASP A 1 15.38 -5.22 -16.88
C ASP A 1 14.00 -4.86 -16.35
N TYR A 2 12.94 -5.40 -16.95
CA TYR A 2 11.55 -5.10 -16.56
C TYR A 2 11.17 -5.71 -15.20
N GLY A 3 11.84 -6.78 -14.77
CA GLY A 3 11.62 -7.37 -13.45
C GLY A 3 12.06 -6.43 -12.33
N VAL A 4 13.17 -5.69 -12.54
CA VAL A 4 13.62 -4.65 -11.60
C VAL A 4 12.60 -3.51 -11.50
N VAL A 5 12.03 -3.10 -12.62
CA VAL A 5 11.02 -2.02 -12.64
C VAL A 5 9.74 -2.46 -11.92
N LEU A 6 9.24 -3.67 -12.20
CA LEU A 6 8.07 -4.23 -11.54
C LEU A 6 8.30 -4.34 -10.02
N ARG A 7 9.45 -4.88 -9.60
CA ARG A 7 9.83 -4.97 -8.18
C ARG A 7 9.83 -3.59 -7.50
N ASN A 8 10.45 -2.59 -8.13
CA ASN A 8 10.52 -1.24 -7.56
C ASN A 8 9.14 -0.58 -7.47
N SER A 9 8.27 -0.81 -8.45
CA SER A 9 6.88 -0.35 -8.42
C SER A 9 6.08 -0.97 -7.27
N LEU A 10 6.30 -2.25 -6.95
CA LEU A 10 5.67 -2.88 -5.78
C LEU A 10 6.23 -2.34 -4.45
N LEU A 11 7.53 -2.08 -4.38
CA LEU A 11 8.16 -1.45 -3.20
C LEU A 11 7.65 -0.03 -2.95
N PHE A 12 7.28 0.71 -4.00
CA PHE A 12 6.64 2.03 -3.87
C PHE A 12 5.36 1.94 -3.04
N TYR A 13 4.47 0.97 -3.31
CA TYR A 13 3.26 0.82 -2.49
C TYR A 13 3.58 0.43 -1.04
N GLU A 14 4.61 -0.38 -0.78
CA GLU A 14 5.04 -0.63 0.61
C GLU A 14 5.49 0.64 1.33
N ALA A 15 6.17 1.53 0.60
CA ALA A 15 6.60 2.82 1.11
C ALA A 15 5.43 3.79 1.39
N GLN A 16 4.20 3.46 0.97
CA GLN A 16 2.99 4.24 1.25
C GLN A 16 2.11 3.65 2.37
N ARG A 17 2.41 2.45 2.90
CA ARG A 17 1.58 1.80 3.93
C ARG A 17 1.41 2.67 5.17
N ALA A 18 0.19 2.87 5.65
CA ALA A 18 -0.09 3.44 6.97
C ALA A 18 -0.35 2.32 7.99
N GLY A 19 -0.52 2.67 9.28
CA GLY A 19 -0.80 1.70 10.34
C GLY A 19 0.44 1.02 10.90
N LYS A 20 0.22 -0.10 11.57
CA LYS A 20 1.28 -0.97 12.07
C LYS A 20 1.91 -1.73 10.91
N LEU A 21 3.21 -1.58 10.73
CA LEU A 21 3.94 -2.25 9.66
C LEU A 21 4.20 -3.72 10.03
N PRO A 22 4.21 -4.63 9.03
CA PRO A 22 4.50 -6.03 9.30
C PRO A 22 5.98 -6.19 9.66
N SER A 23 6.30 -7.24 10.44
CA SER A 23 7.67 -7.52 10.90
C SER A 23 8.67 -7.79 9.77
N ASN A 24 8.17 -8.14 8.58
CA ASN A 24 8.95 -8.37 7.36
C ASN A 24 8.96 -7.15 6.41
N ASN A 25 8.66 -5.93 6.90
CA ASN A 25 8.70 -4.71 6.10
C ASN A 25 10.08 -4.53 5.43
N ARG A 26 10.08 -4.29 4.12
CA ARG A 26 11.30 -4.14 3.31
C ARG A 26 11.80 -2.70 3.24
N ILE A 27 10.96 -1.73 3.62
CA ILE A 27 11.29 -0.30 3.56
C ILE A 27 11.83 0.16 4.92
N ASN A 28 13.16 0.09 5.09
CA ASN A 28 13.84 0.29 6.38
C ASN A 28 13.67 1.69 7.03
N TRP A 29 13.32 2.71 6.25
CA TRP A 29 13.11 4.08 6.74
C TRP A 29 11.64 4.39 7.07
N ARG A 30 10.71 3.47 6.83
CA ARG A 30 9.31 3.59 7.28
C ARG A 30 9.12 2.89 8.62
N GLY A 31 8.27 3.47 9.46
CA GLY A 31 7.83 2.91 10.75
C GLY A 31 6.32 2.95 10.92
N ASP A 32 5.85 2.42 12.05
CA ASP A 32 4.43 2.44 12.44
C ASP A 32 3.89 3.87 12.45
N SER A 33 2.70 4.07 11.90
CA SER A 33 2.08 5.41 11.76
C SER A 33 0.56 5.32 11.85
N MET A 34 -0.10 6.44 12.18
CA MET A 34 -1.56 6.55 12.20
C MET A 34 -2.28 5.45 13.01
N LEU A 35 -1.66 5.01 14.12
CA LEU A 35 -2.17 3.92 14.97
C LEU A 35 -3.46 4.26 15.74
N MET A 36 -3.92 5.50 15.63
CA MET A 36 -5.12 6.01 16.28
C MET A 36 -6.21 6.40 15.27
N ASP A 37 -6.04 6.06 13.99
CA ASP A 37 -7.07 6.25 12.97
C ASP A 37 -8.33 5.48 13.36
N LYS A 38 -9.43 6.21 13.55
CA LYS A 38 -10.72 5.66 13.96
C LYS A 38 -11.88 6.31 13.23
N GLY A 39 -12.94 5.53 13.03
CA GLY A 39 -14.22 6.04 12.55
C GLY A 39 -14.98 6.75 13.67
N ASN A 40 -16.11 7.37 13.30
CA ASN A 40 -16.94 8.11 14.25
C ASN A 40 -17.54 7.20 15.33
N ASP A 41 -17.73 5.91 15.03
CA ASP A 41 -18.30 4.92 15.94
C ASP A 41 -17.23 4.00 16.56
N GLY A 42 -15.96 4.39 16.46
CA GLY A 42 -14.84 3.70 17.10
C GLY A 42 -14.26 2.53 16.29
N GLU A 43 -14.61 2.41 15.01
CA GLU A 43 -14.01 1.45 14.10
C GLU A 43 -12.49 1.64 14.05
N ASP A 44 -11.76 0.54 14.03
CA ASP A 44 -10.33 0.57 13.73
C ASP A 44 -10.16 0.86 12.23
N LEU A 45 -9.73 2.07 11.93
CA LEU A 45 -9.43 2.50 10.57
C LEU A 45 -7.92 2.52 10.32
N THR A 46 -7.09 1.92 11.17
CA THR A 46 -5.64 1.84 10.92
C THR A 46 -5.32 1.04 9.65
N GLY A 47 -4.13 1.25 9.08
CA GLY A 47 -3.73 0.59 7.83
C GLY A 47 -4.07 1.38 6.58
N GLY A 48 -4.05 0.70 5.43
CA GLY A 48 -4.23 1.31 4.11
C GLY A 48 -2.95 1.96 3.58
N TYR A 49 -3.11 2.90 2.65
CA TYR A 49 -2.01 3.58 1.96
C TYR A 49 -2.23 5.09 1.94
N PHE A 50 -1.16 5.87 2.09
CA PHE A 50 -1.18 7.30 1.81
C PHE A 50 -1.30 7.55 0.30
N ASP A 51 -2.13 8.52 -0.07
CA ASP A 51 -2.51 8.73 -1.47
C ASP A 51 -1.34 9.19 -2.34
N ALA A 52 -0.56 10.15 -1.84
CA ALA A 52 0.54 10.74 -2.60
C ALA A 52 1.73 11.12 -1.70
N GLY A 53 2.19 12.37 -1.76
CA GLY A 53 3.23 12.92 -0.88
C GLY A 53 2.71 13.46 0.44
N ASP A 54 1.41 13.29 0.71
CA ASP A 54 0.75 13.64 1.96
C ASP A 54 0.51 12.40 2.83
N TYR A 55 -0.32 12.55 3.85
CA TYR A 55 -0.65 11.46 4.78
C TYR A 55 -2.15 11.16 4.84
N VAL A 56 -2.92 11.61 3.84
CA VAL A 56 -4.36 11.36 3.78
C VAL A 56 -4.63 10.04 3.08
N LYS A 57 -5.63 9.31 3.57
CA LYS A 57 -6.11 8.06 2.98
C LYS A 57 -7.36 8.33 2.16
N PHE A 58 -7.17 8.78 0.93
CA PHE A 58 -8.29 8.97 0.01
C PHE A 58 -8.79 7.62 -0.52
N GLY A 59 -9.99 7.22 -0.09
CA GLY A 59 -10.52 5.88 -0.37
C GLY A 59 -10.72 5.59 -1.86
N PHE A 60 -11.13 6.60 -2.65
CA PHE A 60 -11.40 6.41 -4.08
C PHE A 60 -10.13 6.08 -4.90
N PRO A 61 -9.05 6.89 -4.88
CA PRO A 61 -7.81 6.53 -5.57
C PRO A 61 -7.15 5.28 -4.97
N MET A 62 -7.26 5.04 -3.66
CA MET A 62 -6.76 3.81 -3.04
C MET A 62 -7.41 2.55 -3.60
N ALA A 63 -8.74 2.55 -3.69
CA ALA A 63 -9.50 1.47 -4.31
C ALA A 63 -9.16 1.33 -5.81
N GLY A 64 -8.98 2.46 -6.51
CA GLY A 64 -8.59 2.50 -7.91
C GLY A 64 -7.27 1.79 -8.19
N PHE A 65 -6.18 2.18 -7.50
CA PHE A 65 -4.89 1.54 -7.75
C PHE A 65 -4.88 0.08 -7.32
N THR A 66 -5.57 -0.27 -6.23
CA THR A 66 -5.63 -1.66 -5.74
C THR A 66 -6.35 -2.56 -6.75
N THR A 67 -7.40 -2.05 -7.40
CA THR A 67 -8.12 -2.77 -8.46
C THR A 67 -7.20 -3.02 -9.67
N VAL A 68 -6.43 -2.01 -10.09
CA VAL A 68 -5.48 -2.14 -11.21
C VAL A 68 -4.36 -3.13 -10.87
N LEU A 69 -3.82 -3.10 -9.65
CA LEU A 69 -2.83 -4.08 -9.19
C LEU A 69 -3.38 -5.51 -9.21
N ALA A 70 -4.60 -5.72 -8.70
CA ALA A 70 -5.24 -7.02 -8.70
C ALA A 70 -5.51 -7.52 -10.13
N TRP A 71 -5.99 -6.65 -11.01
CA TRP A 71 -6.17 -7.00 -12.42
C TRP A 71 -4.83 -7.37 -13.08
N GLY A 72 -3.77 -6.61 -12.85
CA GLY A 72 -2.44 -6.95 -13.37
C GLY A 72 -1.95 -8.32 -12.91
N ALA A 73 -2.17 -8.67 -11.65
CA ALA A 73 -1.81 -9.98 -11.10
C ALA A 73 -2.65 -11.13 -11.71
N ILE A 74 -3.91 -10.88 -12.06
CA ILE A 74 -4.78 -11.87 -12.72
C ILE A 74 -4.39 -12.05 -14.19
N GLU A 75 -4.22 -10.95 -14.91
CA GLU A 75 -3.97 -10.96 -16.36
C GLU A 75 -2.57 -11.45 -16.71
N TYR A 76 -1.57 -11.10 -15.88
CA TYR A 76 -0.16 -11.34 -16.15
C TYR A 76 0.50 -12.22 -15.09
N GLU A 77 -0.21 -13.22 -14.57
CA GLU A 77 0.24 -14.08 -13.46
C GLU A 77 1.69 -14.58 -13.64
N ASP A 78 2.03 -15.08 -14.84
CA ASP A 78 3.37 -15.60 -15.15
C ASP A 78 4.50 -14.58 -14.98
N ALA A 79 4.21 -13.27 -15.10
CA ALA A 79 5.19 -12.22 -14.90
C ALA A 79 5.43 -11.89 -13.41
N TYR A 80 4.51 -12.29 -12.52
CA TYR A 80 4.60 -12.09 -11.08
C TYR A 80 5.17 -13.30 -10.33
N ARG A 81 5.29 -14.46 -10.97
CA ARG A 81 5.79 -15.71 -10.40
C ARG A 81 7.32 -15.78 -10.33
#